data_AF-F4FYP4-F1
#
_entry.id   AF-F4FYP4-F1
#
_cell.length_a   1.000
_cell.length_b   1.000
_cell.length_c   1.000
_cell.angle_alpha   90.00
_cell.angle_beta   90.00
_cell.angle_gamma   90.00
#
_symmetry.space_group_name_H-M   'P 1'
#
loop_
_entity.id
_entity.type
_entity.pdbx_description
1 polymer ?
#
loop_
_entity_poly.entity_id
_entity_poly.type
_entity_poly.pdbx_seq_one_letter_code
_entity_poly.pdbx_strand_id
1 'polypeptide(L)'
;MRRLSVESVLGAIASGKEAKVYPAKNSSDKIIALKIYYTSTASHKRAIRKYTSLDNRINSKFSSTKELIYGWARKEFSNLLKMYKSGVRVPEPYLLIKNVLAMEFIGYGINRSPLLAELDEVTQDIYLDVLAQVETMVIKAQLVHGDLSEYNIMVKDDKAYIIDVGQALPLKDNGSLELLARDLANVNKFFKSKGIDVIPEKELLDRFSLSSLEN
;
A
#
# COMPACT_ATOMS: atom_id res chain seq x y z
N MET A 1 13.04 -22.75 6.67
CA MET A 1 12.51 -22.07 5.47
C MET A 1 11.01 -21.87 5.68
N ARG A 2 10.49 -20.63 5.73
CA ARG A 2 9.03 -20.42 5.82
C ARG A 2 8.39 -20.97 4.55
N ARG A 3 7.54 -21.98 4.67
CA ARG A 3 6.72 -22.52 3.57
C ARG A 3 5.28 -22.12 3.83
N LEU A 4 4.65 -21.46 2.86
CA LEU A 4 3.21 -21.22 2.84
C LEU A 4 2.60 -22.30 1.96
N SER A 5 1.78 -23.18 2.54
CA SER A 5 1.03 -24.18 1.77
C SER A 5 -0.22 -23.52 1.21
N VAL A 6 -0.42 -23.60 -0.10
CA VAL A 6 -1.61 -23.12 -0.80
C VAL A 6 -2.32 -24.32 -1.40
N GLU A 7 -3.54 -24.57 -0.96
CA GLU A 7 -4.32 -25.75 -1.38
C GLU A 7 -5.18 -25.46 -2.60
N SER A 8 -5.71 -24.24 -2.68
CA SER A 8 -6.53 -23.81 -3.82
C SER A 8 -6.37 -22.32 -4.06
N VAL A 9 -6.39 -21.94 -5.35
CA VAL A 9 -6.42 -20.54 -5.80
C VAL A 9 -7.78 -20.30 -6.43
N LEU A 10 -8.48 -19.26 -5.97
CA LEU A 10 -9.82 -18.90 -6.45
C LEU A 10 -9.75 -17.91 -7.61
N GLY A 11 -10.90 -17.46 -8.12
CA GLY A 11 -10.99 -16.45 -9.16
C GLY A 11 -10.34 -15.12 -8.76
N ALA A 12 -9.81 -14.37 -9.74
CA ALA A 12 -9.19 -13.07 -9.47
C ALA A 12 -10.23 -12.07 -8.94
N ILE A 13 -9.89 -11.37 -7.85
CA ILE A 13 -10.79 -10.38 -7.20
C ILE A 13 -10.40 -8.93 -7.49
N ALA A 14 -9.18 -8.71 -7.97
CA ALA A 14 -8.71 -7.41 -8.41
C ALA A 14 -7.66 -7.59 -9.52
N SER A 15 -7.70 -6.69 -10.49
CA SER A 15 -6.72 -6.60 -11.56
C SER A 15 -6.27 -5.16 -11.68
N GLY A 16 -5.06 -4.87 -11.23
CA GLY A 16 -4.42 -3.57 -11.41
C GLY A 16 -3.64 -3.50 -12.73
N LYS A 17 -2.94 -2.38 -12.95
CA LYS A 17 -1.99 -2.23 -14.06
C LYS A 17 -0.74 -3.10 -13.92
N GLU A 18 -0.41 -3.49 -12.68
CA GLU A 18 0.88 -4.08 -12.31
C GLU A 18 0.77 -5.55 -11.88
N ALA A 19 -0.38 -5.96 -11.34
CA ALA A 19 -0.59 -7.29 -10.78
C ALA A 19 -2.06 -7.71 -10.82
N LYS A 20 -2.28 -9.01 -10.65
CA LYS A 20 -3.59 -9.57 -10.26
C LYS A 20 -3.54 -10.04 -8.82
N VAL A 21 -4.66 -9.92 -8.13
CA VAL A 21 -4.83 -10.43 -6.77
C VAL A 21 -5.82 -11.58 -6.80
N TYR A 22 -5.41 -12.70 -6.23
CA TYR A 22 -6.20 -13.92 -6.12
C TYR A 22 -6.40 -14.25 -4.64
N PRO A 23 -7.64 -14.54 -4.18
CA PRO A 23 -7.82 -15.20 -2.91
C PRO A 23 -7.35 -16.65 -3.04
N ALA A 24 -6.71 -17.17 -2.00
CA ALA A 24 -6.30 -18.55 -1.95
C ALA A 24 -6.54 -19.12 -0.55
N LYS A 25 -6.80 -20.41 -0.46
CA LYS A 25 -6.88 -21.12 0.82
C LYS A 25 -5.52 -21.69 1.18
N ASN A 26 -5.09 -21.46 2.41
CA ASN A 26 -3.93 -22.16 2.95
C ASN A 26 -4.34 -23.51 3.58
N SER A 27 -3.35 -24.27 4.08
CA SER A 27 -3.58 -25.58 4.72
C SER A 27 -4.35 -25.56 6.04
N SER A 28 -4.79 -24.40 6.49
CA SER A 28 -5.64 -24.22 7.68
C SER A 28 -7.00 -23.63 7.31
N ASP A 29 -7.39 -23.74 6.03
CA ASP A 29 -8.61 -23.15 5.45
C ASP A 29 -8.71 -21.61 5.59
N LYS A 30 -7.65 -20.92 6.01
CA LYS A 30 -7.62 -19.45 6.08
C LYS A 30 -7.43 -18.88 4.67
N ILE A 31 -8.22 -17.86 4.36
CA ILE A 31 -8.08 -17.11 3.10
C ILE A 31 -6.91 -16.14 3.20
N ILE A 32 -6.06 -16.17 2.16
CA ILE A 32 -4.92 -15.29 1.96
C ILE A 32 -5.03 -14.60 0.60
N ALA A 33 -4.34 -13.47 0.41
CA ALA A 33 -4.23 -12.81 -0.87
C ALA A 33 -2.89 -13.15 -1.54
N LEU A 34 -2.95 -13.58 -2.80
CA LEU A 34 -1.79 -13.76 -3.68
C LEU A 34 -1.76 -12.63 -4.71
N LYS A 35 -0.85 -11.66 -4.53
CA LYS A 35 -0.57 -10.62 -5.51
C LYS A 35 0.52 -11.12 -6.47
N ILE A 36 0.13 -11.36 -7.72
CA ILE A 36 1.02 -11.88 -8.78
C ILE A 36 1.31 -10.74 -9.78
N TYR A 37 2.56 -10.28 -9.81
CA TYR A 37 2.97 -9.18 -10.70
C TYR A 37 3.12 -9.67 -12.15
N TYR A 38 2.64 -8.86 -13.09
CA TYR A 38 2.75 -9.15 -14.52
C TYR A 38 4.19 -9.12 -15.00
N THR A 39 4.52 -10.03 -15.91
CA THR A 39 5.89 -10.22 -16.42
C THR A 39 6.23 -9.44 -17.70
N SER A 40 5.26 -8.80 -18.35
CA SER A 40 5.42 -8.37 -19.76
C SER A 40 4.86 -6.99 -20.16
N THR A 41 4.12 -6.26 -19.32
CA THR A 41 3.43 -5.02 -19.77
C THR A 41 4.37 -3.79 -19.82
N ALA A 42 4.31 -3.02 -20.91
CA ALA A 42 5.18 -1.85 -21.14
C ALA A 42 4.89 -0.65 -20.20
N SER A 43 3.63 -0.47 -19.80
CA SER A 43 3.20 0.56 -18.84
C SER A 43 3.78 0.32 -17.44
N HIS A 44 3.76 -0.93 -16.97
CA HIS A 44 4.34 -1.36 -15.70
C HIS A 44 5.86 -1.09 -15.66
N LYS A 45 6.58 -1.31 -16.77
CA LYS A 45 8.01 -1.01 -16.86
C LYS A 45 8.32 0.47 -16.64
N ARG A 46 7.47 1.38 -17.11
CA ARG A 46 7.68 2.83 -16.97
C ARG A 46 7.44 3.30 -15.53
N ALA A 47 6.39 2.79 -14.90
CA ALA A 47 6.10 3.05 -13.48
C ALA A 47 7.24 2.54 -12.60
N ILE A 48 7.60 1.25 -12.70
CA ILE A 48 8.67 0.68 -11.87
C ILE A 48 9.97 1.48 -12.02
N ARG A 49 10.39 1.81 -13.25
CA ARG A 49 11.62 2.57 -13.48
C ARG A 49 11.59 3.95 -12.84
N LYS A 50 10.49 4.70 -12.98
CA LYS A 50 10.34 6.05 -12.41
C LYS A 50 10.53 6.04 -10.89
N TYR A 51 9.89 5.11 -10.20
CA TYR A 51 9.90 5.11 -8.73
C TYR A 51 11.09 4.37 -8.14
N THR A 52 11.67 3.43 -8.89
CA THR A 52 12.97 2.84 -8.56
C THR A 52 14.06 3.90 -8.55
N SER A 53 14.08 4.82 -9.53
CA SER A 53 15.10 5.88 -9.59
C SER A 53 15.00 6.90 -8.47
N LEU A 54 13.87 6.94 -7.75
CA LEU A 54 13.65 7.84 -6.61
C LEU A 54 13.99 7.19 -5.26
N ASP A 55 14.21 5.87 -5.21
CA ASP A 55 14.51 5.14 -3.98
C ASP A 55 16.01 4.84 -3.87
N ASN A 56 16.68 5.51 -2.93
CA ASN A 56 18.13 5.37 -2.73
C ASN A 56 18.55 3.97 -2.27
N ARG A 57 17.60 3.13 -1.81
CA ARG A 57 17.87 1.73 -1.43
C ARG A 57 18.08 0.84 -2.65
N ILE A 58 17.68 1.28 -3.84
CA ILE A 58 17.73 0.48 -5.06
C ILE A 58 18.93 0.92 -5.91
N ASN A 59 20.11 0.44 -5.53
CA ASN A 59 21.37 0.69 -6.24
C ASN A 59 21.57 -0.16 -7.50
N SER A 60 20.51 -0.78 -8.03
CA SER A 60 20.62 -1.83 -9.05
C SER A 60 20.31 -1.31 -10.45
N LYS A 61 21.29 -1.40 -11.36
CA LYS A 61 21.01 -1.47 -12.80
C LYS A 61 20.38 -2.83 -13.07
N PHE A 62 19.04 -2.88 -13.11
CA PHE A 62 18.33 -4.10 -13.48
C PHE A 62 18.69 -4.52 -14.91
N SER A 63 19.29 -5.70 -15.05
CA SER A 63 19.80 -6.19 -16.35
C SER A 63 18.69 -6.81 -17.21
N SER A 64 17.57 -7.20 -16.58
CA SER A 64 16.42 -7.81 -17.26
C SER A 64 15.07 -7.33 -16.72
N THR A 65 14.01 -7.50 -17.52
CA THR A 65 12.63 -7.21 -17.09
C THR A 65 12.22 -8.07 -15.89
N LYS A 66 12.68 -9.31 -15.82
CA LYS A 66 12.40 -10.24 -14.72
C LYS A 66 13.02 -9.76 -13.41
N GLU A 67 14.27 -9.31 -13.44
CA GLU A 67 14.93 -8.74 -12.27
C GLU A 67 14.25 -7.47 -11.78
N LEU A 68 13.83 -6.60 -12.71
CA LEU A 68 13.09 -5.38 -12.40
C LEU A 68 11.81 -5.69 -11.61
N ILE A 69 11.00 -6.64 -12.10
CA ILE A 69 9.74 -7.03 -11.44
C ILE A 69 10.01 -7.70 -10.09
N TYR A 70 11.02 -8.55 -10.00
CA TYR A 70 11.36 -9.18 -8.71
C TYR A 70 11.92 -8.15 -7.72
N GLY A 71 12.62 -7.12 -8.20
CA GLY A 71 13.04 -5.97 -7.40
C GLY A 71 11.83 -5.20 -6.87
N TRP A 72 10.85 -4.93 -7.73
CA TRP A 72 9.60 -4.28 -7.36
C TRP A 72 8.81 -5.06 -6.30
N ALA A 73 8.61 -6.37 -6.52
CA ALA A 73 7.91 -7.22 -5.57
C ALA A 73 8.63 -7.31 -4.21
N ARG A 74 9.98 -7.29 -4.21
CA ARG A 74 10.79 -7.21 -2.98
C ARG A 74 10.62 -5.87 -2.28
N LYS A 75 10.57 -4.77 -3.02
CA LYS A 75 10.33 -3.44 -2.49
C LYS A 75 8.97 -3.37 -1.79
N GLU A 76 7.91 -3.83 -2.45
CA GLU A 76 6.57 -3.84 -1.86
C GLU A 76 6.50 -4.73 -0.61
N PHE A 77 7.07 -5.95 -0.65
CA PHE A 77 7.16 -6.81 0.53
C PHE A 77 7.90 -6.13 1.70
N SER A 78 9.02 -5.45 1.42
CA SER A 78 9.81 -4.73 2.42
C SER A 78 9.04 -3.56 3.02
N ASN A 79 8.34 -2.79 2.18
CA ASN A 79 7.50 -1.67 2.61
C ASN A 79 6.33 -2.16 3.47
N LEU A 80 5.58 -3.18 3.04
CA LEU A 80 4.52 -3.81 3.85
C LEU A 80 5.05 -4.30 5.19
N LEU A 81 6.20 -4.98 5.20
CA LEU A 81 6.76 -5.53 6.43
C LEU A 81 7.16 -4.42 7.41
N LYS A 82 7.72 -3.32 6.92
CA LYS A 82 8.07 -2.16 7.75
C LYS A 82 6.82 -1.48 8.31
N MET A 83 5.83 -1.18 7.45
CA MET A 83 4.58 -0.54 7.84
C MET A 83 3.80 -1.37 8.86
N TYR A 84 3.65 -2.68 8.62
CA TYR A 84 2.98 -3.60 9.53
C TYR A 84 3.66 -3.63 10.90
N LYS A 85 4.99 -3.74 10.95
CA LYS A 85 5.75 -3.73 12.21
C LYS A 85 5.68 -2.40 12.96
N SER A 86 5.49 -1.30 12.25
CA SER A 86 5.31 0.04 12.83
C SER A 86 3.87 0.29 13.30
N GLY A 87 2.94 -0.67 13.11
CA GLY A 87 1.55 -0.58 13.55
C GLY A 87 0.59 0.04 12.54
N VAL A 88 1.03 0.26 11.29
CA VAL A 88 0.12 0.69 10.22
C VAL A 88 -0.73 -0.50 9.80
N ARG A 89 -2.04 -0.29 9.66
CA ARG A 89 -2.96 -1.26 9.07
C ARG A 89 -2.71 -1.37 7.58
N VAL A 90 -1.88 -2.33 7.23
CA VAL A 90 -1.63 -2.84 5.87
C VAL A 90 -1.86 -4.35 5.89
N PRO A 91 -2.06 -5.02 4.73
CA PRO A 91 -2.09 -6.48 4.70
C PRO A 91 -0.80 -7.07 5.26
N GLU A 92 -0.90 -7.93 6.28
CA GLU A 92 0.29 -8.60 6.84
C GLU A 92 1.02 -9.40 5.75
N PRO A 93 2.29 -9.11 5.43
CA PRO A 93 3.02 -9.84 4.41
C PRO A 93 3.56 -11.16 4.97
N TYR A 94 3.18 -12.28 4.34
CA TYR A 94 3.58 -13.62 4.78
C TYR A 94 4.88 -14.09 4.12
N LEU A 95 4.93 -13.99 2.79
CA LEU A 95 6.03 -14.52 2.00
C LEU A 95 6.09 -13.86 0.63
N LEU A 96 7.30 -13.74 0.09
CA LEU A 96 7.53 -13.39 -1.31
C LEU A 96 8.35 -14.49 -1.98
N ILE A 97 7.85 -15.02 -3.10
CA ILE A 97 8.60 -15.92 -3.98
C ILE A 97 8.59 -15.31 -5.39
N LYS A 98 9.76 -14.89 -5.87
CA LYS A 98 9.91 -14.28 -7.21
C LYS A 98 8.97 -13.08 -7.38
N ASN A 99 7.91 -13.20 -8.20
CA ASN A 99 6.88 -12.18 -8.47
C ASN A 99 5.53 -12.53 -7.82
N VAL A 100 5.50 -13.39 -6.81
CA VAL A 100 4.29 -13.78 -6.10
C VAL A 100 4.43 -13.37 -4.64
N LEU A 101 3.64 -12.38 -4.24
CA LEU A 101 3.53 -11.89 -2.87
C LEU A 101 2.30 -12.51 -2.22
N ALA A 102 2.50 -13.26 -1.14
CA ALA A 102 1.44 -13.78 -0.29
C ALA A 102 1.30 -12.89 0.94
N MET A 103 0.08 -12.45 1.22
CA MET A 103 -0.24 -11.53 2.32
C MET A 103 -1.65 -11.80 2.87
N GLU A 104 -1.98 -11.12 3.95
CA GLU A 104 -3.31 -11.13 4.55
C GLU A 104 -4.40 -10.78 3.52
N PHE A 105 -5.53 -11.48 3.61
CA PHE A 105 -6.72 -11.14 2.86
C PHE A 105 -7.60 -10.19 3.68
N ILE A 106 -7.80 -8.98 3.19
CA ILE A 106 -8.67 -7.99 3.83
C ILE A 106 -10.09 -8.17 3.29
N GLY A 107 -10.94 -8.88 4.03
CA GLY A 107 -12.31 -9.15 3.62
C GLY A 107 -13.03 -10.20 4.46
N TYR A 108 -14.13 -10.72 3.91
CA TYR A 108 -15.00 -11.72 4.53
C TYR A 108 -15.17 -12.92 3.62
N GLY A 109 -14.69 -14.08 4.09
CA GLY A 109 -14.62 -15.28 3.26
C GLY A 109 -13.77 -15.01 2.02
N ILE A 110 -14.37 -15.15 0.84
CA ILE A 110 -13.70 -14.92 -0.45
C ILE A 110 -13.91 -13.51 -1.02
N ASN A 111 -14.73 -12.69 -0.35
CA ASN A 111 -15.08 -11.35 -0.79
C ASN A 111 -14.14 -10.35 -0.14
N ARG A 112 -13.42 -9.57 -0.96
CA ARG A 112 -12.59 -8.48 -0.45
C ARG A 112 -13.47 -7.40 0.19
N SER A 113 -12.92 -6.70 1.16
CA SER A 113 -13.52 -5.45 1.64
C SER A 113 -13.58 -4.40 0.51
N PRO A 114 -14.56 -3.47 0.57
CA PRO A 114 -14.67 -2.39 -0.40
C PRO A 114 -13.46 -1.46 -0.33
N LEU A 115 -13.11 -0.85 -1.46
CA LEU A 115 -12.24 0.32 -1.50
C LEU A 115 -13.00 1.52 -0.94
N LEU A 116 -12.27 2.50 -0.40
CA LEU A 116 -12.84 3.77 0.03
C LEU A 116 -13.59 4.45 -1.12
N ALA A 117 -13.07 4.34 -2.35
CA ALA A 117 -13.70 4.82 -3.58
C ALA A 117 -15.08 4.18 -3.87
N GLU A 118 -15.33 2.98 -3.35
CA GLU A 118 -16.55 2.19 -3.60
C GLU A 118 -17.60 2.41 -2.52
N LEU A 119 -17.32 3.23 -1.50
CA LEU A 119 -18.28 3.57 -0.47
C LEU A 119 -19.20 4.70 -0.92
N ASP A 120 -20.51 4.49 -0.76
CA ASP A 120 -21.52 5.52 -0.99
C ASP A 120 -21.40 6.63 0.05
N GLU A 121 -21.33 6.23 1.32
CA GLU A 121 -21.19 7.12 2.48
C GLU A 121 -19.85 6.91 3.18
N VAL A 122 -19.28 8.01 3.68
CA VAL A 122 -18.07 8.01 4.51
C VAL A 122 -18.31 8.91 5.71
N THR A 123 -17.63 8.64 6.82
CA THR A 123 -17.81 9.37 8.07
C THR A 123 -16.56 10.17 8.44
N GLN A 124 -16.72 11.12 9.37
CA GLN A 124 -15.59 11.81 9.99
C GLN A 124 -14.62 10.82 10.64
N ASP A 125 -15.13 9.73 11.23
CA ASP A 125 -14.31 8.72 11.89
C ASP A 125 -13.42 7.97 10.90
N ILE A 126 -13.93 7.59 9.72
CA ILE A 126 -13.12 6.96 8.67
C ILE A 126 -12.03 7.92 8.19
N TYR A 127 -12.34 9.22 8.04
CA TYR A 127 -11.34 10.23 7.68
C TYR A 127 -10.22 10.33 8.71
N LEU A 128 -10.57 10.46 9.99
CA LEU A 128 -9.60 10.52 11.09
C LEU A 128 -8.79 9.22 11.18
N ASP A 129 -9.41 8.08 10.92
CA ASP A 129 -8.75 6.78 10.90
C ASP A 129 -7.71 6.67 9.77
N VAL A 130 -8.06 7.15 8.56
CA VAL A 130 -7.11 7.28 7.44
C VAL A 130 -5.94 8.16 7.82
N LEU A 131 -6.18 9.35 8.39
CA LEU A 131 -5.12 10.25 8.82
C LEU A 131 -4.21 9.63 9.87
N ALA A 132 -4.75 8.89 10.83
CA ALA A 132 -3.98 8.19 11.84
C ALA A 132 -3.08 7.10 11.23
N GLN A 133 -3.54 6.42 10.17
CA GLN A 133 -2.71 5.45 9.44
C GLN A 133 -1.59 6.15 8.66
N VAL A 134 -1.87 7.28 8.01
CA VAL A 134 -0.85 8.08 7.33
C VAL A 134 0.19 8.60 8.32
N GLU A 135 -0.25 9.13 9.46
CA GLU A 135 0.62 9.63 10.52
C GLU A 135 1.56 8.52 11.05
N THR A 136 1.01 7.35 11.36
CA THR A 136 1.80 6.19 11.82
C THR A 136 2.80 5.75 10.74
N MET A 137 2.41 5.76 9.46
CA MET A 137 3.27 5.43 8.34
C MET A 137 4.43 6.43 8.19
N VAL A 138 4.16 7.73 8.30
CA VAL A 138 5.17 8.78 8.17
C VAL A 138 6.11 8.78 9.37
N ILE A 139 5.57 8.85 10.59
CA ILE A 139 6.38 9.04 11.82
C ILE A 139 7.06 7.74 12.23
N LYS A 140 6.31 6.64 12.36
CA LYS A 140 6.86 5.37 12.90
C LYS A 140 7.47 4.51 11.81
N ALA A 141 6.85 4.44 10.64
CA ALA A 141 7.40 3.65 9.53
C ALA A 141 8.43 4.44 8.70
N GLN A 142 8.53 5.77 8.86
CA GLN A 142 9.49 6.62 8.12
C GLN A 142 9.36 6.39 6.60
N LEU A 143 8.11 6.28 6.13
CA LEU A 143 7.74 6.04 4.74
C LEU A 143 6.62 7.00 4.31
N VAL A 144 6.66 7.41 3.05
CA VAL A 144 5.57 8.12 2.37
C VAL A 144 5.02 7.19 1.30
N HIS A 145 3.69 7.08 1.18
CA HIS A 145 3.06 6.16 0.24
C HIS A 145 3.42 6.47 -1.22
N GLY A 146 3.42 7.76 -1.58
CA GLY A 146 3.81 8.23 -2.91
C GLY A 146 2.82 7.91 -4.02
N ASP A 147 1.59 7.52 -3.68
CA ASP A 147 0.43 7.35 -4.59
C ASP A 147 -0.88 7.16 -3.82
N LEU A 148 -1.02 7.76 -2.63
CA LEU A 148 -2.20 7.50 -1.79
C LEU A 148 -3.44 8.19 -2.38
N SER A 149 -4.54 7.44 -2.45
CA SER A 149 -5.85 7.88 -2.90
C SER A 149 -6.93 6.93 -2.36
N GLU A 150 -8.19 7.25 -2.60
CA GLU A 150 -9.36 6.43 -2.27
C GLU A 150 -9.35 5.03 -2.91
N TYR A 151 -8.56 4.83 -3.97
CA TYR A 151 -8.39 3.54 -4.64
C TYR A 151 -7.34 2.64 -3.97
N ASN A 152 -6.51 3.20 -3.08
CA ASN A 152 -5.44 2.50 -2.37
C ASN A 152 -5.74 2.36 -0.87
N ILE A 153 -7.00 2.55 -0.48
CA ILE A 153 -7.49 2.39 0.88
C ILE A 153 -8.68 1.42 0.83
N MET A 154 -8.59 0.32 1.58
CA MET A 154 -9.71 -0.58 1.82
C MET A 154 -10.35 -0.24 3.17
N VAL A 155 -11.67 -0.41 3.27
CA VAL A 155 -12.40 -0.19 4.52
C VAL A 155 -13.00 -1.50 5.00
N LYS A 156 -12.62 -1.93 6.20
CA LYS A 156 -13.17 -3.11 6.86
C LYS A 156 -13.54 -2.75 8.29
N ASP A 157 -14.82 -2.89 8.63
CA ASP A 157 -15.35 -2.59 9.97
C ASP A 157 -15.01 -1.16 10.42
N ASP A 158 -15.27 -0.20 9.53
CA ASP A 158 -14.97 1.24 9.68
C ASP A 158 -13.48 1.57 9.90
N LYS A 159 -12.58 0.61 9.67
CA LYS A 159 -11.13 0.80 9.75
C LYS A 159 -10.52 0.85 8.36
N ALA A 160 -9.66 1.84 8.16
CA ALA A 160 -8.87 2.01 6.97
C ALA A 160 -7.65 1.07 6.97
N TYR A 161 -7.47 0.39 5.85
CA TYR A 161 -6.31 -0.44 5.52
C TYR A 161 -5.62 0.13 4.28
N ILE A 162 -4.36 0.49 4.39
CA ILE A 162 -3.55 1.00 3.28
C ILE A 162 -3.02 -0.18 2.46
N ILE A 163 -3.17 -0.12 1.14
CA ILE A 163 -2.71 -1.16 0.20
C ILE A 163 -1.84 -0.55 -0.91
N ASP A 164 -1.23 -1.40 -1.73
CA ASP A 164 -0.44 -1.00 -2.92
C ASP A 164 0.78 -0.09 -2.62
N VAL A 165 1.54 -0.46 -1.59
CA VAL A 165 2.70 0.31 -1.09
C VAL A 165 4.00 0.06 -1.88
N GLY A 166 3.89 -0.46 -3.10
CA GLY A 166 5.05 -0.69 -3.98
C GLY A 166 5.77 0.60 -4.32
N GLN A 167 5.03 1.70 -4.49
CA GLN A 167 5.54 3.04 -4.80
C GLN A 167 6.24 3.72 -3.61
N ALA A 168 5.94 3.32 -2.38
CA ALA A 168 6.33 4.04 -1.17
C ALA A 168 7.84 4.25 -1.03
N LEU A 169 8.22 5.44 -0.56
CA LEU A 169 9.61 5.92 -0.45
C LEU A 169 9.97 6.25 1.01
N PRO A 170 11.24 6.10 1.41
CA PRO A 170 11.73 6.63 2.69
C PRO A 170 11.45 8.13 2.84
N LEU A 171 10.95 8.56 4.00
CA LEU A 171 10.63 9.98 4.25
C LEU A 171 11.83 10.92 4.00
N LYS A 172 13.05 10.44 4.26
CA LYS A 172 14.30 11.20 4.08
C LYS A 172 14.75 11.36 2.62
N ASP A 173 14.16 10.63 1.67
CA ASP A 173 14.58 10.70 0.28
C ASP A 173 14.04 11.99 -0.36
N ASN A 174 14.83 12.61 -1.25
CA ASN A 174 14.45 13.83 -1.95
C ASN A 174 13.11 13.66 -2.69
N GLY A 175 12.21 14.64 -2.56
CA GLY A 175 10.88 14.57 -3.19
C GLY A 175 9.79 13.91 -2.34
N SER A 176 10.13 13.32 -1.18
CA SER A 176 9.16 12.59 -0.35
C SER A 176 8.16 13.52 0.34
N LEU A 177 8.56 14.73 0.72
CA LEU A 177 7.64 15.71 1.33
C LEU A 177 6.61 16.22 0.32
N GLU A 178 7.02 16.44 -0.92
CA GLU A 178 6.11 16.83 -2.01
C GLU A 178 5.13 15.69 -2.33
N LEU A 179 5.60 14.44 -2.31
CA LEU A 179 4.72 13.28 -2.44
C LEU A 179 3.74 13.15 -1.28
N LEU A 180 4.18 13.42 -0.05
CA LEU A 180 3.32 13.41 1.14
C LEU A 180 2.24 14.49 1.04
N ALA A 181 2.61 15.71 0.64
CA ALA A 181 1.65 16.80 0.42
C ALA A 181 0.60 16.40 -0.62
N ARG A 182 1.01 15.77 -1.73
CA ARG A 182 0.10 15.28 -2.77
C ARG A 182 -0.81 14.16 -2.27
N ASP A 183 -0.27 13.21 -1.51
CA ASP A 183 -1.04 12.11 -0.90
C ASP A 183 -2.13 12.67 0.04
N LEU A 184 -1.78 13.64 0.89
CA LEU A 184 -2.72 14.34 1.77
C LEU A 184 -3.77 15.13 1.00
N ALA A 185 -3.37 15.83 -0.06
CA ALA A 185 -4.28 16.56 -0.93
C ALA A 185 -5.31 15.63 -1.60
N ASN A 186 -4.88 14.45 -2.05
CA ASN A 186 -5.79 13.45 -2.64
C ASN A 186 -6.82 12.95 -1.60
N VAL A 187 -6.36 12.59 -0.40
CA VAL A 187 -7.24 12.16 0.70
C VAL A 187 -8.24 13.26 1.05
N ASN A 188 -7.76 14.49 1.30
CA ASN A 188 -8.64 15.61 1.63
C ASN A 188 -9.63 15.92 0.51
N LYS A 189 -9.20 15.88 -0.75
CA LYS A 189 -10.08 16.09 -1.91
C LYS A 189 -11.22 15.07 -1.95
N PHE A 190 -10.92 13.80 -1.73
CA PHE A 190 -11.95 12.75 -1.71
C PHE A 190 -12.96 12.99 -0.58
N PHE A 191 -12.51 13.14 0.66
CA PHE A 191 -13.40 13.32 1.81
C PHE A 191 -14.22 14.62 1.72
N LYS A 192 -13.59 15.72 1.28
CA LYS A 192 -14.29 16.98 1.02
C LYS A 192 -15.38 16.83 -0.03
N SER A 193 -15.15 16.03 -1.09
CA SER A 193 -16.17 15.76 -2.11
C SER A 193 -17.38 14.98 -1.58
N LYS A 194 -17.21 14.29 -0.44
CA LYS A 194 -18.26 13.56 0.30
C LYS A 194 -18.87 14.38 1.44
N GLY A 195 -18.54 15.68 1.55
CA GLY A 195 -19.10 16.58 2.55
C GLY A 195 -18.47 16.49 3.94
N ILE A 196 -17.33 15.80 4.07
CA ILE A 196 -16.56 15.71 5.32
C ILE A 196 -15.73 16.98 5.52
N ASP A 197 -15.69 17.48 6.75
CA ASP A 197 -14.82 18.60 7.10
C ASP A 197 -13.38 18.10 7.27
N VAL A 198 -12.47 18.68 6.48
CA VAL A 198 -11.10 18.20 6.33
C VAL A 198 -10.11 19.17 6.97
N ILE A 199 -9.12 18.61 7.65
CA ILE A 199 -8.02 19.36 8.23
C ILE A 199 -7.14 19.92 7.10
N PRO A 200 -6.78 21.21 7.12
CA PRO A 200 -5.92 21.81 6.10
C PRO A 200 -4.59 21.06 5.93
N GLU A 201 -4.15 20.87 4.68
CA GLU A 201 -2.92 20.14 4.35
C GLU A 201 -1.69 20.67 5.09
N LYS A 202 -1.59 22.00 5.23
CA LYS A 202 -0.49 22.64 5.95
C LYS A 202 -0.43 22.19 7.41
N GLU A 203 -1.58 22.14 8.09
CA GLU A 203 -1.67 21.70 9.48
C GLU A 203 -1.28 20.22 9.63
N LEU A 204 -1.72 19.38 8.67
CA LEU A 204 -1.34 17.96 8.63
C LEU A 204 0.18 17.78 8.45
N LEU A 205 0.79 18.55 7.54
CA LEU A 205 2.23 18.51 7.28
C LEU A 205 3.05 19.01 8.48
N ASP A 206 2.61 20.11 9.11
CA ASP A 206 3.26 20.67 10.30
C ASP A 206 3.20 19.65 11.45
N ARG A 207 2.02 19.04 11.69
CA ARG A 207 1.84 17.99 12.69
C ARG A 207 2.78 16.81 12.46
N PHE A 208 2.82 16.27 11.24
CA PHE A 208 3.68 15.13 10.94
C PHE A 208 5.17 15.46 11.03
N SER A 209 5.55 16.70 10.71
CA SER A 209 6.94 17.16 10.81
C SER A 209 7.37 17.33 12.28
N LEU A 210 6.54 17.96 13.11
CA LEU A 210 6.83 18.18 14.53
C LEU A 210 6.93 16.86 15.29
N SER A 211 6.00 15.94 15.08
CA SER A 211 6.03 14.63 15.75
C SER A 211 7.15 13.70 15.26
N SER A 212 7.75 13.99 14.09
CA SER A 212 8.95 13.30 13.61
C SER A 212 10.24 13.77 14.29
N LEU A 213 10.24 14.95 14.92
CA LEU A 213 11.40 15.49 15.63
C LEU A 213 11.46 15.05 17.11
N GLU A 214 10.33 14.57 17.65
CA GLU A 214 10.20 14.15 19.05
C GLU A 214 10.51 12.65 19.28
N ASN A 215 10.77 11.88 18.23
CA ASN A 215 11.10 10.44 18.26
C ASN A 215 12.51 10.17 17.71
#